data_AF-A0A7J3FDJ2-F1
#
_entry.id   AF-A0A7J3FDJ2-F1
#
_cell.length_a   1.000
_cell.length_b   1.000
_cell.length_c   1.000
_cell.angle_alpha   90.00
_cell.angle_beta   90.00
_cell.angle_gamma   90.00
#
_symmetry.space_group_name_H-M   'P 1'
#
loop_
_entity.id
_entity.type
_entity.pdbx_description
1 polymer ?
#
loop_
_entity_poly.entity_id
_entity_poly.type
_entity_poly.pdbx_seq_one_letter_code
_entity_poly.pdbx_strand_id
1 'polypeptide(L)'
;MKVKIRLLQAVPELPELESVEPHEEVEVEEWTARTLIRKGMAEPVGVPDLVELKRLILAEERSRELRELPEDFIPKLFLALSAPDQAQLLKAVEELMEIRVQKILAAFPHRDKNMLPEEVRLLNLMEADFESWKEELKRGTNP
;
A
#
# COMPACT_ATOMS: atom_id res chain seq x y z
N MET A 1 13.52 -4.20 0.10
CA MET A 1 12.85 -4.36 1.41
C MET A 1 12.49 -5.83 1.52
N LYS A 2 12.74 -6.43 2.68
CA LYS A 2 12.38 -7.83 2.91
C LYS A 2 10.95 -7.96 3.39
N VAL A 3 10.26 -8.98 2.92
CA VAL A 3 8.87 -9.28 3.22
C VAL A 3 8.70 -10.76 3.47
N LYS A 4 7.73 -11.11 4.31
CA LYS A 4 7.46 -12.50 4.68
C LYS A 4 6.47 -13.14 3.72
N ILE A 5 6.82 -14.31 3.20
CA ILE A 5 5.96 -15.15 2.39
C ILE A 5 5.96 -16.57 2.94
N ARG A 6 4.92 -17.35 2.63
CA ARG A 6 4.91 -18.80 2.88
C ARG A 6 5.08 -19.51 1.54
N LEU A 7 6.09 -20.37 1.43
CA LEU A 7 6.27 -21.17 0.23
C LEU A 7 5.16 -22.23 0.14
N LEU A 8 4.65 -22.48 -1.05
CA LEU A 8 3.66 -23.54 -1.30
C LEU A 8 4.31 -24.79 -1.89
N GLN A 9 5.50 -24.64 -2.47
CA GLN A 9 6.27 -25.69 -3.10
C GLN A 9 7.75 -25.33 -3.12
N ALA A 10 8.61 -26.31 -3.43
CA ALA A 10 10.04 -26.08 -3.59
C ALA A 10 10.33 -25.12 -4.75
N VAL A 11 11.38 -24.29 -4.60
CA VAL A 11 11.80 -23.28 -5.59
C VAL A 11 13.24 -23.55 -6.03
N PRO A 12 13.46 -24.53 -6.92
CA PRO A 12 14.82 -24.97 -7.31
C PRO A 12 15.60 -23.92 -8.13
N GLU A 13 14.92 -22.88 -8.64
CA GLU A 13 15.53 -21.80 -9.42
C GLU A 13 16.26 -20.76 -8.55
N LEU A 14 16.09 -20.81 -7.22
CA LEU A 14 16.65 -19.85 -6.27
C LEU A 14 17.45 -20.60 -5.20
N PRO A 15 18.80 -20.64 -5.28
CA PRO A 15 19.66 -21.39 -4.36
C PRO A 15 19.44 -21.03 -2.89
N GLU A 16 19.12 -19.76 -2.61
CA GLU A 16 18.83 -19.27 -1.27
C GLU A 16 17.51 -19.81 -0.67
N LEU A 17 16.64 -20.40 -1.50
CA LEU A 17 15.36 -21.01 -1.09
C LEU A 17 15.33 -22.53 -1.28
N GLU A 18 16.42 -23.14 -1.79
CA GLU A 18 16.48 -24.56 -2.11
C GLU A 18 16.33 -25.45 -0.87
N SER A 19 16.81 -24.98 0.29
CA SER A 19 16.70 -25.69 1.57
C SER A 19 15.44 -25.37 2.38
N VAL A 20 14.54 -24.53 1.85
CA VAL A 20 13.32 -24.14 2.56
C VAL A 20 12.21 -25.12 2.21
N GLU A 21 11.61 -25.72 3.23
CA GLU A 21 10.56 -26.72 3.01
C GLU A 21 9.25 -26.06 2.56
N PRO A 22 8.40 -26.75 1.77
CA PRO A 22 7.06 -26.27 1.49
C PRO A 22 6.27 -25.98 2.78
N HIS A 23 5.46 -24.93 2.74
CA HIS A 23 4.67 -24.37 3.85
C HIS A 23 5.48 -23.67 4.95
N GLU A 24 6.80 -23.53 4.81
CA GLU A 24 7.58 -22.67 5.69
C GLU A 24 7.47 -21.18 5.31
N GLU A 25 7.54 -20.33 6.33
CA GLU A 25 7.56 -18.89 6.15
C GLU A 25 9.01 -18.38 6.06
N VAL A 26 9.29 -17.61 5.02
CA VAL A 26 10.64 -17.10 4.72
C VAL A 26 10.59 -15.60 4.42
N GLU A 27 11.66 -14.89 4.79
CA GLU A 27 11.85 -13.50 4.39
C GLU A 27 12.67 -13.40 3.11
N VAL A 28 12.11 -12.75 2.10
CA VAL A 28 12.76 -12.53 0.80
C VAL A 28 12.60 -11.07 0.38
N GLU A 29 13.39 -10.62 -0.59
CA GLU A 29 13.18 -9.31 -1.18
C GLU A 29 11.80 -9.22 -1.83
N GLU A 30 11.18 -8.03 -1.76
CA GLU A 30 9.82 -7.79 -2.28
C GLU A 30 9.66 -8.23 -3.74
N TRP A 31 10.65 -7.96 -4.60
CA TRP A 31 10.58 -8.36 -6.01
C TRP A 31 10.53 -9.88 -6.18
N THR A 32 11.28 -10.62 -5.35
CA THR A 32 11.29 -12.09 -5.31
C THR A 32 9.93 -12.60 -4.84
N ALA A 33 9.41 -12.06 -3.73
CA ALA A 33 8.10 -12.40 -3.18
C ALA A 33 6.99 -12.25 -4.23
N ARG A 34 6.91 -11.08 -4.88
CA ARG A 34 5.89 -10.81 -5.90
C ARG A 34 5.97 -11.77 -7.08
N THR A 35 7.19 -12.17 -7.46
CA THR A 35 7.41 -13.12 -8.55
C THR A 35 6.92 -14.51 -8.17
N LEU A 36 7.27 -14.99 -6.97
CA LEU A 36 6.85 -16.30 -6.46
C LEU A 36 5.33 -16.37 -6.27
N ILE A 37 4.73 -15.33 -5.71
CA ILE A 37 3.27 -15.23 -5.52
C ILE A 37 2.55 -15.26 -6.87
N ARG A 38 3.01 -14.48 -7.86
CA ARG A 38 2.40 -14.47 -9.19
C ARG A 38 2.50 -15.82 -9.91
N LYS A 39 3.59 -16.57 -9.67
CA LYS A 39 3.78 -17.93 -10.19
C LYS A 39 2.97 -18.99 -9.40
N GLY A 40 2.27 -18.62 -8.34
CA GLY A 40 1.55 -19.57 -7.47
C GLY A 40 2.48 -20.43 -6.60
N MET A 41 3.73 -20.03 -6.44
CA MET A 41 4.75 -20.79 -5.68
C MET A 41 4.81 -20.40 -4.20
N ALA A 42 4.19 -19.27 -3.85
CA ALA A 42 4.15 -18.74 -2.50
C ALA A 42 2.85 -17.99 -2.27
N GLU A 43 2.50 -17.78 -1.00
CA GLU A 43 1.42 -16.90 -0.57
C GLU A 43 1.98 -15.79 0.35
N PRO A 44 1.39 -14.58 0.29
CA PRO A 44 1.79 -13.49 1.16
C PRO A 44 1.39 -13.78 2.63
N VAL A 45 2.24 -13.41 3.58
CA VAL A 45 1.97 -13.58 5.02
C VAL A 45 1.64 -12.23 5.66
N GLY A 46 0.61 -12.20 6.50
CA GLY A 46 0.24 -11.00 7.26
C GLY A 46 -0.32 -9.86 6.40
N VAL A 47 -0.90 -10.20 5.25
CA VAL A 47 -1.64 -9.25 4.42
C VAL A 47 -3.12 -9.27 4.76
N PRO A 48 -3.81 -8.12 4.66
CA PRO A 48 -5.23 -8.07 4.98
C PRO A 48 -6.05 -8.85 3.96
N ASP A 49 -6.97 -9.69 4.46
CA ASP A 49 -7.95 -10.35 3.61
C ASP A 49 -9.13 -9.41 3.26
N LEU A 50 -10.05 -9.90 2.42
CA LEU A 50 -11.22 -9.11 2.01
C LEU A 50 -12.12 -8.71 3.19
N VAL A 51 -12.23 -9.55 4.23
CA VAL A 51 -13.06 -9.26 5.41
C VAL A 51 -12.42 -8.16 6.24
N GLU A 52 -11.11 -8.23 6.42
CA GLU A 52 -10.32 -7.21 7.11
C GLU A 52 -10.37 -5.88 6.36
N LEU A 53 -10.20 -5.86 5.04
CA LEU A 53 -10.36 -4.64 4.24
C LEU A 53 -11.75 -4.02 4.38
N LYS A 54 -12.82 -4.83 4.31
CA LYS A 54 -14.19 -4.33 4.52
C LYS A 54 -14.39 -3.73 5.91
N ARG A 55 -13.78 -4.30 6.94
CA ARG A 55 -13.79 -3.73 8.30
C ARG A 55 -13.04 -2.41 8.34
N LEU A 56 -11.89 -2.31 7.68
CA LEU A 56 -11.12 -1.07 7.59
C LEU A 56 -11.92 0.02 6.86
N ILE A 57 -12.55 -0.29 5.73
CA ILE A 57 -13.44 0.63 5.00
C ILE A 57 -14.52 1.19 5.93
N LEU A 58 -15.32 0.32 6.56
CA LEU A 58 -16.40 0.74 7.47
C LEU A 58 -15.87 1.57 8.65
N ALA A 59 -14.68 1.22 9.17
CA ALA A 59 -14.05 1.92 10.26
C ALA A 59 -13.50 3.30 9.85
N GLU A 60 -13.04 3.41 8.60
CA GLU A 60 -12.58 4.64 7.98
C GLU A 60 -13.78 5.56 7.70
N GLU A 61 -14.84 5.10 7.04
CA GLU A 61 -16.05 5.89 6.73
C GLU A 61 -16.67 6.54 7.98
N ARG A 62 -16.70 5.82 9.10
CA ARG A 62 -17.29 6.30 10.36
C ARG A 62 -16.41 7.31 11.09
N SER A 63 -15.12 7.36 10.77
CA SER A 63 -14.18 8.26 11.40
C SER A 63 -14.15 9.60 10.68
N ARG A 64 -14.11 10.70 11.44
CA ARG A 64 -13.90 12.04 10.87
C ARG A 64 -12.44 12.27 10.46
N GLU A 65 -11.51 11.71 11.24
CA GLU A 65 -10.06 11.78 11.00
C GLU A 65 -9.58 10.52 10.27
N LEU A 66 -8.35 10.53 9.74
CA LEU A 66 -7.75 9.31 9.20
C LEU A 66 -7.56 8.29 10.32
N ARG A 67 -7.91 7.03 10.05
CA ARG A 67 -7.51 5.94 10.95
C ARG A 67 -6.02 5.67 10.81
N GLU A 68 -5.41 5.30 11.93
CA GLU A 68 -4.06 4.74 11.94
C GLU A 68 -4.07 3.38 11.23
N LEU A 69 -3.14 3.22 10.29
CA LEU A 69 -2.85 1.97 9.61
C LEU A 69 -1.39 1.62 9.85
N PRO A 70 -1.00 0.34 9.80
CA PRO A 70 0.40 -0.06 9.88
C PRO A 70 1.25 0.69 8.83
N GLU A 71 2.47 1.11 9.18
CA GLU A 71 3.36 1.81 8.23
C GLU A 71 3.63 0.97 6.97
N ASP A 72 3.62 -0.36 7.09
CA ASP A 72 3.84 -1.30 5.99
C ASP A 72 2.55 -1.71 5.26
N PHE A 73 1.45 -1.01 5.48
CA PHE A 73 0.15 -1.33 4.90
C PHE A 73 0.16 -1.30 3.37
N ILE A 74 0.68 -0.24 2.74
CA ILE A 74 0.75 -0.13 1.28
C ILE A 74 1.63 -1.24 0.66
N PRO A 75 2.85 -1.50 1.16
CA PRO A 75 3.64 -2.66 0.71
C PRO A 75 2.91 -4.00 0.84
N LYS A 76 2.20 -4.24 1.95
CA LYS A 76 1.40 -5.46 2.15
C LYS A 76 0.28 -5.59 1.13
N LEU A 77 -0.39 -4.50 0.76
CA LEU A 77 -1.40 -4.51 -0.29
C LEU A 77 -0.81 -4.89 -1.64
N PHE A 78 0.36 -4.37 -2.01
CA PHE A 78 1.02 -4.76 -3.26
C PHE A 78 1.37 -6.25 -3.31
N LEU A 79 1.74 -6.85 -2.19
CA LEU A 79 1.95 -8.29 -2.08
C LEU A 79 0.65 -9.07 -2.25
N ALA A 80 -0.40 -8.67 -1.53
CA ALA A 80 -1.72 -9.30 -1.62
C ALA A 80 -2.26 -9.29 -3.05
N LEU A 81 -2.14 -8.15 -3.73
CA LEU A 81 -2.59 -7.95 -5.11
C LEU A 81 -1.67 -8.62 -6.15
N SER A 82 -0.54 -9.18 -5.76
CA SER A 82 0.33 -9.93 -6.68
C SER A 82 -0.16 -11.35 -6.94
N ALA A 83 -1.09 -11.87 -6.13
CA ALA A 83 -1.72 -13.16 -6.33
C ALA A 83 -2.70 -13.13 -7.53
N PRO A 84 -2.97 -14.28 -8.17
CA PRO A 84 -4.04 -14.39 -9.17
C PRO A 84 -5.43 -14.11 -8.58
N ASP A 85 -6.37 -13.71 -9.43
CA ASP A 85 -7.81 -13.57 -9.14
C ASP A 85 -8.20 -12.61 -8.01
N GLN A 86 -7.38 -11.57 -7.76
CA GLN A 86 -7.59 -10.60 -6.67
C GLN A 86 -8.54 -9.44 -7.01
N ALA A 87 -9.46 -9.60 -7.97
CA ALA A 87 -10.32 -8.51 -8.44
C ALA A 87 -11.20 -7.90 -7.32
N GLN A 88 -11.71 -8.74 -6.41
CA GLN A 88 -12.51 -8.26 -5.28
C GLN A 88 -11.65 -7.53 -4.24
N LEU A 89 -10.42 -8.01 -4.04
CA LEU A 89 -9.47 -7.37 -3.12
C LEU A 89 -9.06 -6.00 -3.66
N LEU A 90 -8.73 -5.93 -4.96
CA LEU A 90 -8.39 -4.67 -5.64
C LEU A 90 -9.50 -3.63 -5.47
N LYS A 91 -10.76 -4.02 -5.72
CA LYS A 91 -11.89 -3.11 -5.56
C LYS A 91 -12.02 -2.58 -4.13
N ALA A 92 -11.83 -3.44 -3.12
CA ALA A 92 -11.86 -3.02 -1.72
C ALA A 92 -10.68 -2.10 -1.37
N VAL A 93 -9.50 -2.34 -1.94
CA VAL A 93 -8.35 -1.43 -1.80
C VAL A 93 -8.65 -0.07 -2.41
N GLU A 94 -9.19 -0.03 -3.63
CA GLU A 94 -9.57 1.21 -4.31
C GLU A 94 -10.58 2.02 -3.47
N GLU A 95 -11.61 1.35 -2.94
CA GLU A 95 -12.62 1.97 -2.07
C GLU A 95 -12.00 2.57 -0.80
N LEU A 96 -11.13 1.82 -0.11
CA LEU A 96 -10.42 2.33 1.07
C LEU A 96 -9.54 3.54 0.72
N MET A 97 -8.78 3.46 -0.38
CA MET A 97 -7.91 4.55 -0.81
C MET A 97 -8.71 5.80 -1.21
N GLU A 98 -9.86 5.65 -1.86
CA GLU A 98 -10.72 6.77 -2.22
C GLU A 98 -11.21 7.52 -0.98
N ILE A 99 -11.71 6.81 0.03
CA ILE A 99 -12.15 7.41 1.30
C ILE A 99 -10.99 8.16 1.97
N ARG A 100 -9.81 7.55 2.03
CA ARG A 100 -8.63 8.17 2.65
C ARG A 100 -8.17 9.41 1.90
N VAL A 101 -8.12 9.36 0.57
CA VAL A 101 -7.78 10.52 -0.28
C VAL A 101 -8.73 11.69 -0.02
N GLN A 102 -10.04 11.44 0.05
CA GLN A 102 -11.01 12.50 0.36
C GLN A 102 -10.73 13.18 1.70
N LYS A 103 -10.37 12.42 2.73
CA LYS A 103 -10.01 12.96 4.05
C LYS A 103 -8.68 13.71 4.03
N ILE A 104 -7.68 13.20 3.32
CA ILE A 104 -6.38 13.87 3.13
C ILE A 104 -6.60 15.25 2.50
N LEU A 105 -7.39 15.30 1.42
CA LEU A 105 -7.71 16.55 0.73
C LEU A 105 -8.51 17.52 1.61
N ALA A 106 -9.44 17.01 2.43
CA ALA A 106 -10.20 17.84 3.37
C ALA A 106 -9.35 18.42 4.51
N ALA A 107 -8.24 17.75 4.87
CA ALA A 107 -7.31 18.23 5.87
C ALA A 107 -6.28 19.22 5.32
N PHE A 108 -6.06 19.26 4.00
CA PHE A 108 -5.06 20.13 3.36
C PHE A 108 -5.26 21.63 3.69
N PRO A 109 -4.19 22.37 4.01
CA PRO A 109 -2.76 22.01 3.97
C PRO A 109 -2.23 21.37 5.27
N HIS A 110 -3.10 21.02 6.21
CA HIS A 110 -2.70 20.38 7.45
C HIS A 110 -2.45 18.87 7.24
N ARG A 111 -1.46 18.37 7.96
CA ARG A 111 -1.13 16.94 7.98
C ARG A 111 -1.86 16.28 9.13
N ASP A 112 -2.56 15.20 8.81
CA ASP A 112 -3.07 14.27 9.82
C ASP A 112 -1.91 13.36 10.26
N LYS A 113 -1.79 13.13 11.57
CA LYS A 113 -0.73 12.31 12.16
C LYS A 113 -0.80 10.82 11.75
N ASN A 114 -1.96 10.38 11.26
CA ASN A 114 -2.22 9.00 10.84
C ASN A 114 -2.08 8.79 9.32
N MET A 115 -1.51 9.77 8.60
CA MET A 115 -1.15 9.61 7.20
C MET A 115 0.00 8.61 7.06
N LEU A 116 -0.13 7.71 6.08
CA LEU A 116 0.92 6.80 5.67
C LEU A 116 2.06 7.56 4.97
N PRO A 117 3.30 7.03 4.97
CA PRO A 117 4.43 7.67 4.30
C PRO A 117 4.16 8.03 2.83
N GLU A 118 3.46 7.15 2.09
CA GLU A 118 3.08 7.36 0.70
C GLU A 118 2.06 8.49 0.53
N GLU A 119 1.13 8.63 1.48
CA GLU A 119 0.11 9.68 1.52
C GLU A 119 0.75 11.04 1.82
N VAL A 120 1.69 11.07 2.78
CA VAL A 120 2.50 12.27 3.07
C VAL A 120 3.30 12.70 1.84
N ARG A 121 3.89 11.74 1.12
CA ARG A 121 4.63 12.00 -0.11
C ARG A 121 3.72 12.61 -1.18
N LEU A 122 2.50 12.11 -1.35
CA LEU A 122 1.52 12.68 -2.28
C LEU A 122 1.21 14.14 -1.92
N LEU A 123 0.98 14.42 -0.63
CA LEU A 123 0.70 15.77 -0.16
C LEU A 123 1.86 16.73 -0.44
N ASN A 124 3.10 16.30 -0.19
CA ASN A 124 4.31 17.10 -0.48
C ASN A 124 4.38 17.51 -1.96
N LEU A 125 4.03 16.60 -2.88
CA LEU A 125 4.03 16.89 -4.31
C LEU A 125 2.97 17.94 -4.66
N MET A 126 1.77 17.80 -4.09
CA MET A 126 0.69 18.77 -4.27
C MET A 126 1.06 20.16 -3.70
N GLU A 127 1.65 20.21 -2.50
CA GLU A 127 2.13 21.46 -1.89
C GLU A 127 3.15 22.17 -2.80
N ALA A 128 4.10 21.43 -3.35
CA ALA A 128 5.12 21.98 -4.25
C ALA A 128 4.50 22.58 -5.53
N ASP A 129 3.52 21.90 -6.13
CA ASP A 129 2.81 22.39 -7.31
C ASP A 129 2.01 23.66 -7.00
N PHE A 130 1.31 23.69 -5.85
CA PHE A 130 0.57 24.88 -5.42
C PHE A 130 1.47 26.08 -5.16
N GLU A 131 2.62 25.89 -4.51
CA GLU A 131 3.58 26.98 -4.30
C GLU A 131 4.16 27.47 -5.63
N SER A 132 4.45 26.58 -6.58
CA SER A 132 4.89 26.97 -7.93
C SER A 132 3.85 27.85 -8.62
N TRP A 133 2.58 27.45 -8.60
CA TRP A 133 1.49 28.24 -9.20
C TRP A 133 1.29 29.59 -8.50
N LYS A 134 1.42 29.65 -7.17
CA LYS A 134 1.36 30.92 -6.43
C LYS A 134 2.46 31.89 -6.87
N GLU A 135 3.68 31.39 -7.06
CA GLU A 135 4.80 32.21 -7.52
C GLU A 135 4.62 32.69 -8.97
N GLU A 136 4.11 31.84 -9.86
CA GLU A 136 3.76 32.24 -11.23
C GLU A 136 2.69 33.33 -11.25
N LEU A 137 1.63 33.19 -10.45
CA LEU A 137 0.57 34.19 -10.35
C LEU A 137 1.08 35.53 -9.81
N LYS A 138 1.97 35.52 -8.80
CA LYS A 138 2.63 36.74 -8.29
C LYS A 138 3.48 37.43 -9.35
N ARG A 139 4.18 36.67 -10.21
CA ARG A 139 4.98 37.24 -11.31
C ARG A 139 4.11 37.83 -12.41
N GLY A 140 2.99 37.17 -12.73
CA GLY A 140 2.03 37.64 -13.74
C GLY A 140 1.14 38.81 -13.29
N THR A 141 1.19 39.20 -12.02
CA THR A 141 0.39 40.30 -11.44
C THR A 141 1.21 41.53 -11.04
N ASN A 142 2.54 41.50 -11.21
CA ASN A 142 3.37 42.71 -11.12
C ASN A 142 3.30 43.47 -12.47
N PRO A 143 2.77 44.70 -12.50
CA PRO A 143 2.74 45.52 -13.72
C PRO A 143 4.14 45.91 -14.22
#